data_AF-A0A8B6CWN2-F1
#
_entry.id   AF-A0A8B6CWN2-F1
#
_cell.length_a   1.000
_cell.length_b   1.000
_cell.length_c   1.000
_cell.angle_alpha   90.00
_cell.angle_beta   90.00
_cell.angle_gamma   90.00
#
_symmetry.space_group_name_H-M   'P 1'
#
loop_
_entity.id
_entity.type
_entity.pdbx_description
1 polymer ?
#
loop_
_entity_poly.entity_id
_entity_poly.type
_entity_poly.pdbx_seq_one_letter_code
_entity_poly.pdbx_strand_id
1 'polypeptide(L)'
;MTAEMSKDIYPEAAEMILRNSYVDDIINSVDNNDQARKVMEDTEKLLAKGGFTIKHWIVTGKQSDQWNGLHISNEPKEKILGMIWQPRDDMFTFQAKIKFFK
;
A
#
# COMPACT_ATOMS: atom_id res chain seq x y z
N MET A 1 -6.03 -12.13 14.70
CA MET A 1 -7.08 -13.14 14.41
C MET A 1 -7.29 -13.40 12.92
N THR A 2 -7.92 -12.54 12.10
CA THR A 2 -8.22 -12.88 10.68
C THR A 2 -6.97 -13.11 9.81
N ALA A 3 -5.92 -12.29 9.97
CA ALA A 3 -4.65 -12.47 9.25
C ALA A 3 -3.89 -13.73 9.70
N GLU A 4 -3.81 -13.98 11.01
CA GLU A 4 -3.15 -15.18 11.56
C GLU A 4 -3.85 -16.48 11.13
N MET A 5 -5.19 -16.50 11.11
CA MET A 5 -5.98 -17.66 10.68
C MET A 5 -5.88 -17.94 9.17
N SER A 6 -5.52 -16.93 8.39
CA SER A 6 -5.42 -17.04 6.93
C SER A 6 -3.98 -17.22 6.46
N LYS A 7 -3.01 -17.31 7.37
CA LYS A 7 -1.57 -17.43 7.06
C LYS A 7 -1.25 -18.67 6.21
N ASP A 8 -1.99 -19.76 6.42
CA ASP A 8 -1.81 -21.00 5.65
C ASP A 8 -2.36 -20.91 4.22
N ILE A 9 -3.24 -19.94 3.95
CA ILE A 9 -3.92 -19.74 2.66
C ILE A 9 -3.27 -18.60 1.87
N TYR A 10 -2.94 -17.49 2.55
CA TYR A 10 -2.35 -16.29 1.98
C TYR A 10 -1.17 -15.81 2.85
N PRO A 11 -0.03 -16.51 2.83
CA PRO A 11 1.08 -16.21 3.73
C PRO A 11 1.65 -14.80 3.55
N GLU A 12 1.82 -14.35 2.30
CA GLU A 12 2.36 -13.02 1.98
C GLU A 12 1.41 -11.89 2.39
N ALA A 13 0.11 -12.03 2.11
CA ALA A 13 -0.90 -11.04 2.51
C ALA A 13 -1.07 -10.98 4.04
N ALA A 14 -1.03 -12.15 4.71
CA ALA A 14 -1.09 -12.22 6.16
C ALA A 14 0.14 -11.55 6.81
N GLU A 15 1.33 -11.78 6.26
CA GLU A 15 2.56 -11.14 6.76
C GLU A 15 2.53 -9.63 6.52
N MET A 16 2.09 -9.18 5.33
CA MET A 16 1.92 -7.76 5.03
C MET A 16 0.97 -7.07 6.00
N ILE A 17 -0.19 -7.67 6.29
CA ILE A 17 -1.14 -7.11 7.26
C ILE A 17 -0.56 -7.11 8.68
N LEU A 18 0.22 -8.12 9.07
CA LEU A 18 0.75 -8.21 10.43
C LEU A 18 1.98 -7.32 10.67
N ARG A 19 2.84 -7.16 9.67
CA ARG A 19 4.12 -6.44 9.80
C ARG A 19 4.10 -5.03 9.24
N ASN A 20 3.28 -4.80 8.21
CA ASN A 20 3.35 -3.56 7.43
C ASN A 20 2.06 -2.74 7.48
N SER A 21 1.16 -3.07 8.41
CA SER A 21 0.05 -2.19 8.77
C SER A 21 0.51 -1.13 9.78
N TYR A 22 0.20 0.13 9.50
CA TYR A 22 0.22 1.21 10.48
C TYR A 22 -1.19 1.77 10.62
N VAL A 23 -1.89 1.37 11.69
CA VAL A 23 -3.31 1.72 11.91
C VAL A 23 -4.15 1.33 10.69
N ASP A 24 -4.68 2.29 9.93
CA ASP A 24 -5.53 2.06 8.76
C ASP A 24 -4.72 1.95 7.45
N ASP A 25 -3.44 2.30 7.48
CA ASP A 25 -2.57 2.26 6.30
C ASP A 25 -1.84 0.91 6.20
N ILE A 26 -1.76 0.36 5.00
CA ILE A 26 -0.94 -0.82 4.72
C ILE A 26 0.03 -0.45 3.61
N ILE A 27 1.32 -0.60 3.87
CA ILE A 27 2.39 -0.22 2.94
C ILE A 27 3.22 -1.45 2.66
N ASN A 28 3.54 -1.75 1.41
CA ASN A 28 4.43 -2.87 1.11
C ASN A 28 5.34 -2.54 -0.06
N SER A 29 6.50 -3.19 -0.10
CA SER A 29 7.45 -3.10 -1.20
C SER A 29 7.82 -4.51 -1.64
N VAL A 30 7.78 -4.75 -2.95
CA VAL A 30 8.09 -6.03 -3.59
C VAL A 30 8.85 -5.79 -4.88
N ASP A 31 9.63 -6.78 -5.30
CA ASP A 31 10.59 -6.61 -6.40
C ASP A 31 9.93 -6.58 -7.79
N ASN A 32 8.67 -7.01 -7.92
CA ASN A 32 8.00 -7.13 -9.21
C ASN A 32 6.49 -6.82 -9.13
N ASN A 33 5.96 -6.29 -10.24
CA ASN A 33 4.57 -5.87 -10.35
C ASN A 33 3.57 -7.05 -10.24
N ASP A 34 3.92 -8.23 -10.76
CA ASP A 34 3.02 -9.40 -10.72
C ASP A 34 2.84 -9.92 -9.29
N GLN A 35 3.89 -9.88 -8.47
CA GLN A 35 3.86 -10.20 -7.06
C GLN A 35 3.11 -9.12 -6.29
N ALA A 36 3.34 -7.84 -6.58
CA ALA A 36 2.54 -6.76 -5.99
C ALA A 36 1.06 -6.99 -6.24
N ARG A 37 0.70 -7.45 -7.45
CA ARG A 37 -0.68 -7.70 -7.86
C ARG A 37 -1.29 -8.81 -7.05
N LYS A 38 -0.59 -9.94 -7.00
CA LYS A 38 -1.04 -11.11 -6.25
C LYS A 38 -1.23 -10.77 -4.78
N VAL A 39 -0.27 -10.06 -4.18
CA VAL A 39 -0.34 -9.65 -2.78
C VAL A 39 -1.52 -8.70 -2.53
N MET A 40 -1.78 -7.73 -3.41
CA MET A 40 -2.93 -6.83 -3.29
C MET A 40 -4.27 -7.59 -3.41
N GLU A 41 -4.42 -8.47 -4.40
CA GLU A 41 -5.64 -9.28 -4.57
C GLU A 41 -5.89 -10.21 -3.38
N ASP A 42 -4.83 -10.85 -2.86
CA ASP A 42 -4.94 -11.74 -1.71
C ASP A 42 -5.22 -10.95 -0.43
N THR A 43 -4.68 -9.73 -0.30
CA THR A 43 -4.97 -8.82 0.80
C THR A 43 -6.43 -8.38 0.79
N GLU A 44 -7.00 -7.99 -0.35
CA GLU A 44 -8.42 -7.66 -0.44
C GLU A 44 -9.33 -8.82 -0.06
N LYS A 45 -9.04 -10.04 -0.54
CA LYS A 45 -9.79 -11.25 -0.16
C LYS A 45 -9.70 -11.51 1.34
N LEU A 46 -8.52 -11.34 1.94
CA LEU A 46 -8.29 -11.59 3.35
C LEU A 46 -9.00 -10.55 4.24
N LEU A 47 -8.94 -9.27 3.87
CA LEU A 47 -9.64 -8.20 4.57
C LEU A 47 -11.16 -8.31 4.41
N ALA A 48 -11.65 -8.69 3.22
CA ALA A 48 -13.07 -8.91 2.96
C ALA A 48 -13.65 -10.00 3.86
N LYS A 49 -12.89 -11.08 4.14
CA LYS A 49 -13.29 -12.10 5.14
C LYS A 49 -13.41 -11.53 6.55
N GLY A 50 -12.62 -10.50 6.86
CA GLY A 50 -12.67 -9.78 8.13
C GLY A 50 -13.71 -8.65 8.18
N GLY A 51 -14.47 -8.41 7.10
CA GLY A 51 -15.42 -7.31 7.00
C GLY A 51 -14.79 -5.94 6.67
N PHE A 52 -13.54 -5.92 6.22
CA PHE A 52 -12.82 -4.71 5.83
C PHE A 52 -12.70 -4.61 4.30
N THR A 53 -12.75 -3.39 3.78
CA THR A 53 -12.62 -3.12 2.34
C THR A 53 -11.55 -2.05 2.12
N ILE A 54 -10.63 -2.30 1.18
CA ILE A 54 -9.63 -1.31 0.77
C ILE A 54 -10.28 -0.28 -0.14
N LYS A 55 -10.01 1.01 0.11
CA LYS A 55 -10.60 2.11 -0.66
C LYS A 55 -9.94 2.28 -2.03
N HIS A 56 -8.62 2.22 -2.06
CA HIS A 56 -7.80 2.29 -3.25
C HIS A 56 -6.38 1.84 -2.92
N TRP A 57 -5.61 1.52 -3.96
CA TRP A 57 -4.19 1.20 -3.90
C TRP A 57 -3.38 2.28 -4.59
N ILE A 58 -2.15 2.47 -4.15
CA ILE A 58 -1.18 3.36 -4.78
C ILE A 58 0.06 2.52 -5.06
N VAL A 59 0.47 2.48 -6.33
CA VAL A 59 1.57 1.63 -6.81
C VAL A 59 2.63 2.52 -7.47
N THR A 60 3.90 2.17 -7.29
CA THR A 60 5.02 2.91 -7.86
C THR A 60 5.24 2.63 -9.35
N GLY A 61 5.88 3.56 -10.04
CA GLY A 61 6.28 3.40 -11.45
C GLY A 61 5.18 3.72 -12.46
N LYS A 62 5.29 3.13 -13.68
CA LYS A 62 4.29 3.31 -14.73
C LYS A 62 3.03 2.52 -14.38
N GLN A 63 2.05 3.22 -13.81
CA GLN A 63 0.70 2.72 -13.62
C GLN A 63 0.17 2.23 -14.98
N SER A 64 -0.03 0.92 -15.13
CA SER A 64 -0.91 0.44 -16.20
C SER A 64 -2.34 0.67 -15.70
N ASP A 65 -3.16 1.32 -16.51
CA ASP A 65 -4.48 1.82 -16.10
C ASP A 65 -5.48 0.73 -15.66
N GLN A 66 -5.11 -0.55 -15.72
CA GLN A 66 -6.03 -1.66 -15.45
C GLN A 66 -5.32 -2.81 -14.73
N TRP A 67 -5.21 -2.69 -13.41
CA TRP A 67 -5.02 -3.86 -12.57
C TRP A 67 -6.41 -4.48 -12.38
N ASN A 68 -6.85 -5.35 -13.30
CA ASN A 68 -8.22 -5.92 -13.33
C ASN A 68 -8.76 -6.21 -11.92
N GLY A 69 -9.81 -5.50 -11.49
CA GLY A 69 -10.48 -5.70 -10.21
C GLY A 69 -9.96 -4.90 -9.01
N LEU A 70 -8.78 -4.27 -9.10
CA LEU A 70 -8.23 -3.40 -8.05
C LEU A 70 -8.44 -1.93 -8.38
N HIS A 71 -8.88 -1.14 -7.40
CA HIS A 71 -9.02 0.30 -7.57
C HIS A 71 -7.66 0.97 -7.34
N ILE A 72 -6.94 1.33 -8.41
CA ILE A 72 -5.67 2.04 -8.34
C ILE A 72 -5.92 3.55 -8.41
N SER A 73 -5.36 4.29 -7.46
CA SER A 73 -5.37 5.75 -7.47
C SER A 73 -4.24 6.29 -8.35
N ASN A 74 -4.59 7.20 -9.26
CA ASN A 74 -3.65 7.90 -10.13
C ASN A 74 -3.21 9.26 -9.54
N GLU A 75 -3.38 9.45 -8.23
CA GLU A 75 -2.94 10.68 -7.56
C GLU A 75 -1.41 10.83 -7.69
N PRO A 76 -0.92 12.01 -8.13
CA PRO A 76 0.51 12.22 -8.37
C PRO A 76 1.31 12.26 -7.07
N LYS A 77 0.65 12.48 -5.94
CA LYS A 77 1.24 12.59 -4.60
C LYS A 77 0.24 12.11 -3.56
N GLU A 78 0.72 11.42 -2.53
CA GLU A 78 -0.08 11.02 -1.37
C GLU A 78 0.62 11.42 -0.07
N LYS A 79 -0.15 11.66 0.99
CA LYS A 79 0.43 11.86 2.33
C LYS A 79 0.44 10.54 3.07
N ILE A 80 1.64 10.05 3.36
CA ILE A 80 1.85 8.81 4.10
C ILE A 80 2.67 9.13 5.35
N LEU A 81 2.10 8.88 6.52
CA LEU A 81 2.76 9.08 7.82
C LEU A 81 3.39 10.49 8.01
N GLY A 82 2.76 11.52 7.43
CA GLY A 82 3.25 12.91 7.50
C GLY A 82 4.30 13.28 6.44
N MET A 83 4.71 12.34 5.60
CA MET A 83 5.55 12.56 4.42
C MET A 83 4.70 12.64 3.16
N ILE A 84 5.21 13.29 2.12
CA ILE A 84 4.59 13.33 0.79
C ILE A 84 5.30 12.29 -0.08
N TRP A 85 4.61 11.22 -0.43
CA TRP A 85 5.11 10.22 -1.35
C TRP A 85 4.76 10.59 -2.80
N GLN A 86 5.71 10.42 -3.71
CA GLN A 86 5.54 10.59 -5.15
C GLN A 86 5.65 9.22 -5.82
N PRO A 87 4.53 8.53 -6.10
CA PRO A 87 4.55 7.13 -6.54
C PRO A 87 5.28 6.93 -7.86
N ARG A 88 5.19 7.89 -8.77
CA ARG A 88 5.80 7.83 -10.11
C ARG A 88 7.32 7.61 -10.06
N ASP A 89 7.98 8.32 -9.16
CA ASP A 89 9.44 8.37 -9.03
C ASP A 89 9.93 7.58 -7.81
N ASP A 90 9.00 6.93 -7.09
CA ASP A 90 9.23 6.27 -5.79
C ASP A 90 10.03 7.13 -4.79
N MET A 91 9.58 8.37 -4.60
CA MET A 91 10.31 9.35 -3.78
C MET A 91 9.46 9.88 -2.62
N PHE A 92 10.02 9.84 -1.41
CA PHE A 92 9.44 10.49 -0.24
C PHE A 92 10.01 11.89 -0.06
N THR A 93 9.14 12.87 0.10
CA THR A 93 9.48 14.28 0.27
C THR A 93 8.84 14.84 1.53
N PHE A 94 9.47 15.83 2.15
CA PHE A 94 8.90 16.56 3.28
C PHE A 94 9.15 18.05 3.08
N GLN A 95 8.26 18.88 3.59
CA GLN A 95 8.38 20.33 3.50
C GLN A 95 8.78 20.90 4.86
N ALA A 96 9.96 21.53 4.93
CA ALA A 96 10.44 22.20 6.13
C ALA A 96 10.45 23.72 5.92
N LYS A 97 9.94 24.47 6.91
CA LYS A 97 10.14 25.93 7.00
C LYS A 97 11.35 26.20 7.87
N ILE A 98 12.46 26.60 7.26
CA ILE A 98 13.68 26.97 7.98
C ILE A 98 13.59 28.46 8.33
N LYS A 99 13.74 28.79 9.62
CA LYS A 99 13.95 30.17 10.07
C LYS A 99 15.44 30.37 10.31
N PHE A 100 16.07 31.22 9.53
CA PHE A 100 17.42 31.67 9.81
C PHE A 100 17.35 32.77 10.87
N PHE A 101 18.05 32.58 11.98
CA PHE A 101 18.25 33.64 12.96
C PHE A 101 19.42 34.51 12.49
N LYS A 102 19.24 35.83 12.55
CA LYS A 102 20.23 36.84 12.19
C LYS A 102 21.01 37.27 13.42
#